data_AF-A0A804HKU2-F1
#
_entry.id   AF-A0A804HKU2-F1
#
_cell.length_a   1.000
_cell.length_b   1.000
_cell.length_c   1.000
_cell.angle_alpha   90.00
_cell.angle_beta   90.00
_cell.angle_gamma   90.00
#
_symmetry.space_group_name_H-M   'P 1'
#
loop_
_entity.id
_entity.type
_entity.pdbx_description
1 polymer ?
#
loop_
_entity_poly.entity_id
_entity_poly.type
_entity_poly.pdbx_seq_one_letter_code
_entity_poly.pdbx_strand_id
1 'polypeptide(L)'
;MGSPLRFDGRVVLVTGAGAGLGRAYALAFAERGALVVVNDLGGDFKGVGKGSLAADKVVEEIRRRGGKAVANYDSVEEGEKVVKTALDAFGRIDVVVNNAGILRDRSFARISDEDWDIIHRVHLRGSFQVTRAAWEHMKKQKYGRIIMTSSASGIYGNFGQANYSAAKLGLLGLANSLAIEGRKSNIHCNTIAPNAGSRMTQTVMPEDLVEALKPEYVAPLVLWLCHESCEENGGLFEVGAGWIGKLRWERTLGAIVRQKNHPMTPEAVKANWKKICDFENASKPQSIQESTGSIIEVLSKIDSEGGVSANHTSRATSTATSGFAGAIGQKLPPFSYAYTELEAIMYALGVGASIKDPKDLKFIYEGSSDFSCLPTFGVIIGQKSMMGGGLAEIPGLSINFAKVLHGEQYLELYKPLPRAGKLKCEAVVADVLDKGSGVVIIMDVYSYSEKELICHNQFSLFLVGSGGFGGKRTSDKVKVAVAIPNRPPDAVLTDTTSLNQAALYRLSGDWNPLHIDPNFASLAGFDKPILHGLCTFGFSARRVLQQFADNDVSRFKAIKARFAKPVYPGQTLQTEMWKEGNRIHFQTKVQETGDIVISNAYVDLAPTSGTSAKTPSELLT
;
A
#
# COMPACT_ATOMS: atom_id res chain seq x y z
N MET A 1 -17.18 21.86 17.90
CA MET A 1 -18.24 20.98 17.38
C MET A 1 -18.70 21.56 16.06
N GLY A 2 -18.73 20.79 14.97
CA GLY A 2 -19.14 21.29 13.65
C GLY A 2 -20.63 21.62 13.59
N SER A 3 -21.04 22.41 12.59
CA SER A 3 -22.46 22.72 12.34
C SER A 3 -23.29 21.44 12.14
N PRO A 4 -24.54 21.37 12.65
CA PRO A 4 -25.37 20.17 12.54
C PRO A 4 -25.74 19.88 11.08
N LEU A 5 -25.73 18.60 10.69
CA LEU A 5 -26.17 18.15 9.37
C LEU A 5 -27.69 18.27 9.24
N ARG A 6 -28.15 19.04 8.24
CA ARG A 6 -29.55 19.40 7.98
C ARG A 6 -29.91 19.11 6.52
N PHE A 7 -31.21 18.97 6.26
CA PHE A 7 -31.77 18.65 4.94
C PHE A 7 -32.87 19.64 4.53
N ASP A 8 -32.80 20.86 5.07
CA ASP A 8 -33.78 21.90 4.80
C ASP A 8 -33.89 22.15 3.29
N GLY A 9 -35.11 22.03 2.74
CA GLY A 9 -35.39 22.21 1.31
C GLY A 9 -35.03 21.02 0.40
N ARG A 10 -34.54 19.90 0.96
CA ARG A 10 -34.28 18.66 0.21
C ARG A 10 -35.49 17.73 0.22
N VAL A 11 -35.83 17.19 -0.95
CA VAL A 11 -36.89 16.19 -1.09
C VAL A 11 -36.28 14.79 -1.07
N VAL A 12 -36.70 13.99 -0.08
CA VAL A 12 -36.15 12.65 0.20
C VAL A 12 -37.23 11.60 -0.01
N LEU A 13 -37.02 10.71 -0.97
CA LEU A 13 -37.83 9.51 -1.18
C LEU A 13 -37.20 8.31 -0.47
N VAL A 14 -37.97 7.62 0.36
CA VAL A 14 -37.56 6.34 0.98
C VAL A 14 -38.57 5.26 0.58
N THR A 15 -38.10 4.20 -0.08
CA THR A 15 -38.95 3.06 -0.46
C THR A 15 -39.00 2.01 0.64
N GLY A 16 -40.16 1.36 0.84
CA GLY A 16 -40.37 0.44 1.96
C GLY A 16 -40.24 1.12 3.33
N ALA A 17 -40.77 2.33 3.45
CA ALA A 17 -40.61 3.20 4.62
C ALA A 17 -41.69 3.01 5.70
N GLY A 18 -42.61 2.05 5.54
CA GLY A 18 -43.68 1.80 6.50
C GLY A 18 -43.22 1.09 7.78
N ALA A 19 -42.04 0.46 7.77
CA ALA A 19 -41.48 -0.25 8.93
C ALA A 19 -39.95 -0.32 8.90
N GLY A 20 -39.36 -0.83 9.99
CA GLY A 20 -37.93 -1.18 10.08
C GLY A 20 -36.97 -0.05 9.70
N LEU A 21 -35.95 -0.39 8.91
CA LEU A 21 -34.92 0.55 8.43
C LEU A 21 -35.51 1.74 7.68
N GLY A 22 -36.41 1.51 6.72
CA GLY A 22 -37.02 2.58 5.93
C GLY A 22 -37.78 3.59 6.79
N ARG A 23 -38.53 3.12 7.80
CA ARG A 23 -39.21 3.99 8.77
C ARG A 23 -38.21 4.84 9.56
N ALA A 24 -37.13 4.22 10.05
CA ALA A 24 -36.09 4.93 10.81
C ALA A 24 -35.41 6.02 9.96
N TYR A 25 -35.13 5.74 8.68
CA TYR A 25 -34.59 6.72 7.75
C TYR A 25 -35.55 7.90 7.54
N ALA A 26 -36.83 7.60 7.26
CA ALA A 26 -37.84 8.61 6.99
C ALA A 26 -38.02 9.59 8.18
N LEU A 27 -38.08 9.05 9.41
CA LEU A 27 -38.15 9.85 10.63
C LEU A 27 -36.90 10.71 10.82
N ALA A 28 -35.70 10.12 10.65
CA ALA A 28 -34.44 10.83 10.86
C ALA A 28 -34.20 11.96 9.84
N PHE A 29 -34.58 11.76 8.57
CA PHE A 29 -34.53 12.82 7.55
C PHE A 29 -35.51 13.96 7.87
N ALA A 30 -36.76 13.61 8.23
CA ALA A 30 -37.79 14.62 8.52
C ALA A 30 -37.45 15.47 9.74
N GLU A 31 -36.92 14.87 10.82
CA GLU A 31 -36.43 15.58 12.01
C GLU A 31 -35.35 16.62 11.66
N ARG A 32 -34.62 16.38 10.57
CA ARG A 32 -33.55 17.25 10.07
C ARG A 32 -33.98 18.18 8.94
N GLY A 33 -35.28 18.37 8.74
CA GLY A 33 -35.84 19.40 7.85
C GLY A 33 -36.14 18.94 6.42
N ALA A 34 -35.96 17.65 6.11
CA ALA A 34 -36.30 17.12 4.80
C ALA A 34 -37.81 17.11 4.54
N LEU A 35 -38.19 17.24 3.26
CA LEU A 35 -39.53 16.97 2.76
C LEU A 35 -39.58 15.49 2.32
N VAL A 36 -40.28 14.64 3.06
CA VAL A 36 -40.15 13.18 2.91
C VAL A 36 -41.32 12.57 2.13
N VAL A 37 -41.01 11.76 1.11
CA VAL A 37 -41.97 10.85 0.49
C VAL A 37 -41.78 9.46 1.11
N VAL A 38 -42.81 9.02 1.83
CA VAL A 38 -42.85 7.71 2.50
C VAL A 38 -43.56 6.73 1.55
N ASN A 39 -42.78 5.95 0.80
CA ASN A 39 -43.34 4.90 -0.05
C ASN A 39 -43.42 3.58 0.71
N ASP A 40 -44.58 2.94 0.71
CA ASP A 40 -44.72 1.55 1.16
C ASP A 40 -45.94 0.88 0.49
N LEU A 41 -45.76 -0.34 -0.01
CA LEU A 41 -46.86 -1.12 -0.61
C LEU A 41 -47.85 -1.63 0.45
N GLY A 42 -47.42 -1.77 1.71
CA GLY A 42 -48.21 -2.28 2.83
C GLY A 42 -48.47 -3.78 2.81
N GLY A 43 -47.67 -4.54 2.06
CA GLY A 43 -47.68 -6.00 2.06
C GLY A 43 -46.88 -6.63 3.21
N ASP A 44 -46.99 -7.95 3.32
CA ASP A 44 -46.15 -8.73 4.23
C ASP A 44 -44.68 -8.79 3.75
N PHE A 45 -43.80 -9.40 4.55
CA PHE A 45 -42.37 -9.52 4.20
C PHE A 45 -42.08 -10.60 3.16
N LYS A 46 -43.09 -11.37 2.71
CA LYS A 46 -42.99 -12.41 1.69
C LYS A 46 -43.50 -11.93 0.31
N GLY A 47 -43.91 -10.66 0.22
CA GLY A 47 -44.39 -10.04 -1.02
C GLY A 47 -45.87 -10.29 -1.31
N VAL A 48 -46.68 -10.56 -0.30
CA VAL A 48 -48.13 -10.78 -0.44
C VAL A 48 -48.91 -9.62 0.20
N GLY A 49 -49.95 -9.16 -0.51
CA GLY A 49 -50.87 -8.14 -0.03
C GLY A 49 -50.46 -6.70 -0.37
N LYS A 50 -51.40 -5.77 -0.13
CA LYS A 50 -51.21 -4.33 -0.29
C LYS A 50 -52.07 -3.59 0.73
N GLY A 51 -51.66 -2.39 1.15
CA GLY A 51 -52.45 -1.54 2.04
C GLY A 51 -51.83 -0.15 2.24
N SER A 52 -52.65 0.87 2.45
CA SER A 52 -52.16 2.25 2.64
C SER A 52 -51.61 2.51 4.05
N LEU A 53 -52.13 1.78 5.04
CA LEU A 53 -51.90 2.04 6.47
C LEU A 53 -50.42 2.06 6.89
N ALA A 54 -49.56 1.29 6.21
CA ALA A 54 -48.14 1.23 6.56
C ALA A 54 -47.44 2.58 6.31
N ALA A 55 -47.65 3.18 5.14
CA ALA A 55 -47.11 4.50 4.81
C ALA A 55 -47.81 5.62 5.60
N ASP A 56 -49.15 5.55 5.72
CA ASP A 56 -49.95 6.58 6.40
C ASP A 56 -49.53 6.79 7.86
N LYS A 57 -49.31 5.70 8.60
CA LYS A 57 -48.86 5.77 10.01
C LYS A 57 -47.53 6.51 10.17
N VAL A 58 -46.57 6.27 9.28
CA VAL A 58 -45.26 6.92 9.34
C VAL A 58 -45.35 8.40 8.95
N VAL A 59 -46.19 8.74 7.97
CA VAL A 59 -46.47 10.14 7.62
C VAL A 59 -47.13 10.89 8.78
N GLU A 60 -48.11 10.29 9.44
CA GLU A 60 -48.74 10.86 10.63
C GLU A 60 -47.74 11.04 11.77
N GLU A 61 -46.85 10.08 11.98
CA GLU A 61 -45.79 10.17 12.97
C GLU A 61 -44.82 11.32 12.67
N ILE A 62 -44.37 11.45 11.41
CA ILE A 62 -43.53 12.56 10.97
C ILE A 62 -44.22 13.90 11.22
N ARG A 63 -45.50 14.03 10.84
CA ARG A 63 -46.28 15.27 11.02
C ARG A 63 -46.43 15.61 12.50
N ARG A 64 -46.68 14.62 13.36
CA ARG A 64 -46.78 14.80 14.82
C ARG A 64 -45.48 15.29 15.44
N ARG A 65 -44.33 14.93 14.85
CA ARG A 65 -42.99 15.42 15.23
C ARG A 65 -42.63 16.76 14.55
N GLY A 66 -43.56 17.41 13.87
CA GLY A 66 -43.36 18.72 13.22
C GLY A 66 -42.68 18.67 11.85
N GLY A 67 -42.45 17.48 11.29
CA GLY A 67 -41.88 17.30 9.95
C GLY A 67 -42.93 17.37 8.83
N LYS A 68 -42.46 17.36 7.58
CA LYS A 68 -43.32 17.38 6.38
C LYS A 68 -43.15 16.09 5.59
N ALA A 69 -44.25 15.38 5.38
CA ALA A 69 -44.26 14.15 4.58
C ALA A 69 -45.57 13.92 3.81
N VAL A 70 -45.44 13.14 2.74
CA VAL A 70 -46.55 12.60 1.92
C VAL A 70 -46.35 11.10 1.71
N ALA A 71 -47.44 10.35 1.66
CA ALA A 71 -47.42 8.91 1.44
C ALA A 71 -47.45 8.59 -0.07
N ASN A 72 -46.82 7.48 -0.44
CA ASN A 72 -47.03 6.82 -1.73
C ASN A 72 -47.28 5.33 -1.49
N TYR A 73 -48.21 4.74 -2.24
CA TYR A 73 -48.70 3.38 -2.04
C TYR A 73 -48.36 2.41 -3.18
N ASP A 74 -47.61 2.88 -4.18
CA ASP A 74 -47.27 2.10 -5.36
C ASP A 74 -46.15 1.09 -5.06
N SER A 75 -46.14 -0.02 -5.79
CA SER A 75 -44.99 -0.92 -5.82
C SER A 75 -43.79 -0.18 -6.43
N VAL A 76 -42.57 -0.50 -5.97
CA VAL A 76 -41.33 -0.03 -6.60
C VAL A 76 -41.18 -0.50 -8.05
N GLU A 77 -41.94 -1.53 -8.45
CA GLU A 77 -42.08 -1.96 -9.85
C GLU A 77 -42.74 -0.90 -10.74
N GLU A 78 -43.42 0.08 -10.15
CA GLU A 78 -44.04 1.22 -10.81
C GLU A 78 -43.27 2.51 -10.46
N GLY A 79 -41.93 2.44 -10.44
CA GLY A 79 -41.06 3.50 -9.91
C GLY A 79 -41.30 4.92 -10.44
N GLU A 80 -41.87 5.07 -11.64
CA GLU A 80 -42.29 6.36 -12.20
C GLU A 80 -43.37 7.03 -11.33
N LYS A 81 -44.37 6.27 -10.87
CA LYS A 81 -45.45 6.78 -10.00
C LYS A 81 -44.92 7.16 -8.62
N VAL A 82 -43.97 6.38 -8.12
CA VAL A 82 -43.30 6.64 -6.84
C VAL A 82 -42.58 8.00 -6.89
N VAL A 83 -41.78 8.25 -7.93
CA VAL A 83 -41.08 9.53 -8.11
C VAL A 83 -42.05 10.67 -8.44
N LYS A 84 -43.10 10.41 -9.24
CA LYS A 84 -44.13 11.40 -9.55
C LYS A 84 -44.76 11.99 -8.29
N THR A 85 -44.94 11.20 -7.23
CA THR A 85 -45.45 11.71 -5.95
C THR A 85 -44.54 12.79 -5.35
N ALA A 86 -43.22 12.64 -5.45
CA ALA A 86 -42.26 13.65 -5.00
C ALA A 86 -42.38 14.94 -5.82
N LEU A 87 -42.50 14.79 -7.14
CA LEU A 87 -42.63 15.91 -8.07
C LEU A 87 -43.95 16.67 -7.88
N ASP A 88 -45.06 15.96 -7.75
CA ASP A 88 -46.39 16.57 -7.56
C ASP A 88 -46.48 17.29 -6.21
N ALA A 89 -45.96 16.68 -5.13
CA ALA A 89 -46.09 17.22 -3.78
C ALA A 89 -45.07 18.33 -3.45
N PHE A 90 -43.85 18.22 -3.97
CA PHE A 90 -42.73 19.07 -3.56
C PHE A 90 -41.93 19.67 -4.72
N GLY A 91 -42.30 19.38 -5.98
CA GLY A 91 -41.73 20.00 -7.18
C GLY A 91 -40.33 19.51 -7.60
N ARG A 92 -39.70 18.62 -6.82
CA ARG A 92 -38.34 18.11 -7.08
C ARG A 92 -38.08 16.77 -6.39
N ILE A 93 -36.92 16.19 -6.69
CA ILE A 93 -36.38 15.01 -6.00
C ILE A 93 -34.86 15.17 -5.86
N ASP A 94 -34.34 15.01 -4.65
CA ASP A 94 -32.92 15.24 -4.30
C ASP A 94 -32.23 13.97 -3.80
N VAL A 95 -32.94 13.15 -3.02
CA VAL A 95 -32.42 11.93 -2.40
C VAL A 95 -33.36 10.76 -2.64
N VAL A 96 -32.81 9.63 -3.06
CA VAL A 96 -33.55 8.35 -3.22
C VAL A 96 -32.86 7.27 -2.40
N VAL A 97 -33.57 6.73 -1.42
CA VAL A 97 -33.14 5.58 -0.61
C VAL A 97 -33.92 4.34 -1.04
N ASN A 98 -33.29 3.49 -1.85
CA ASN A 98 -33.86 2.23 -2.31
C ASN A 98 -33.72 1.17 -1.20
N ASN A 99 -34.77 1.00 -0.41
CA ASN A 99 -34.80 0.13 0.77
C ASN A 99 -35.87 -0.97 0.69
N ALA A 100 -36.91 -0.82 -0.13
CA ALA A 100 -37.97 -1.83 -0.27
C ALA A 100 -37.42 -3.24 -0.53
N GLY A 101 -38.01 -4.23 0.13
CA GLY A 101 -37.52 -5.60 0.09
C GLY A 101 -38.43 -6.63 0.74
N ILE A 102 -38.26 -7.88 0.32
CA ILE A 102 -39.01 -9.07 0.74
C ILE A 102 -38.06 -10.28 0.85
N LEU A 103 -38.53 -11.39 1.43
CA LEU A 103 -37.78 -12.64 1.51
C LEU A 103 -38.59 -13.82 0.97
N ARG A 104 -37.91 -14.70 0.22
CA ARG A 104 -38.41 -16.00 -0.29
C ARG A 104 -37.31 -17.04 -0.16
N ASP A 105 -36.94 -17.33 1.09
CA ASP A 105 -35.81 -18.21 1.41
C ASP A 105 -36.15 -19.69 1.12
N ARG A 106 -35.33 -20.32 0.29
CA ARG A 106 -35.43 -21.73 -0.14
C ARG A 106 -34.04 -22.27 -0.45
N SER A 107 -33.80 -23.55 -0.15
CA SER A 107 -32.62 -24.22 -0.69
C SER A 107 -32.61 -24.16 -2.22
N PHE A 108 -31.43 -24.12 -2.85
CA PHE A 108 -31.28 -23.77 -4.26
C PHE A 108 -32.23 -24.54 -5.20
N ALA A 109 -32.30 -25.87 -5.07
CA ALA A 109 -33.16 -26.72 -5.90
C ALA A 109 -34.68 -26.55 -5.64
N ARG A 110 -35.07 -25.83 -4.59
CA ARG A 110 -36.47 -25.57 -4.20
C ARG A 110 -36.89 -24.12 -4.43
N ILE A 111 -36.02 -23.30 -5.02
CA ILE A 111 -36.40 -21.97 -5.48
C ILE A 111 -37.30 -22.16 -6.71
N SER A 112 -38.57 -21.79 -6.60
CA SER A 112 -39.46 -21.74 -7.75
C SER A 112 -39.16 -20.52 -8.63
N ASP A 113 -39.63 -20.53 -9.87
CA ASP A 113 -39.50 -19.37 -10.77
C ASP A 113 -40.11 -18.11 -10.15
N GLU A 114 -41.25 -18.24 -9.46
CA GLU A 114 -41.87 -17.10 -8.77
C GLU A 114 -41.02 -16.59 -7.59
N ASP A 115 -40.43 -17.49 -6.80
CA ASP A 115 -39.53 -17.11 -5.71
C ASP A 115 -38.27 -16.38 -6.23
N TRP A 116 -37.80 -16.71 -7.42
CA TRP A 116 -36.72 -16.01 -8.09
C TRP A 116 -37.17 -14.65 -8.63
N ASP A 117 -38.24 -14.64 -9.41
CA ASP A 117 -38.72 -13.47 -10.13
C ASP A 117 -39.18 -12.36 -9.20
N ILE A 118 -39.93 -12.69 -8.15
CA ILE A 118 -40.46 -11.67 -7.22
C ILE A 118 -39.32 -10.96 -6.47
N ILE A 119 -38.28 -11.70 -6.09
CA ILE A 119 -37.10 -11.14 -5.42
C ILE A 119 -36.36 -10.18 -6.36
N HIS A 120 -36.14 -10.56 -7.62
CA HIS A 120 -35.48 -9.70 -8.60
C HIS A 120 -36.32 -8.48 -8.99
N ARG A 121 -37.64 -8.66 -9.15
CA ARG A 121 -38.57 -7.57 -9.49
C ARG A 121 -38.62 -6.50 -8.41
N VAL A 122 -38.72 -6.89 -7.14
CA VAL A 122 -38.81 -5.93 -6.03
C VAL A 122 -37.46 -5.29 -5.73
N HIS A 123 -36.40 -6.09 -5.55
CA HIS A 123 -35.11 -5.57 -5.11
C HIS A 123 -34.35 -4.87 -6.23
N LEU A 124 -34.00 -5.61 -7.29
CA LEU A 124 -33.09 -5.11 -8.32
C LEU A 124 -33.83 -4.24 -9.35
N ARG A 125 -34.88 -4.78 -9.97
CA ARG A 125 -35.65 -4.06 -10.99
C ARG A 125 -36.38 -2.86 -10.40
N GLY A 126 -36.98 -2.98 -9.22
CA GLY A 126 -37.64 -1.88 -8.52
C GLY A 126 -36.68 -0.72 -8.23
N SER A 127 -35.51 -1.01 -7.66
CA SER A 127 -34.48 0.02 -7.42
C SER A 127 -34.02 0.68 -8.71
N PHE A 128 -33.85 -0.10 -9.79
CA PHE A 128 -33.57 0.43 -11.12
C PHE A 128 -34.68 1.39 -11.60
N GLN A 129 -35.95 0.99 -11.52
CA GLN A 129 -37.06 1.79 -12.02
C GLN A 129 -37.23 3.11 -11.26
N VAL A 130 -37.18 3.07 -9.93
CA VAL A 130 -37.27 4.26 -9.08
C VAL A 130 -36.09 5.20 -9.35
N THR A 131 -34.87 4.66 -9.39
CA THR A 131 -33.67 5.49 -9.63
C THR A 131 -33.67 6.08 -11.04
N ARG A 132 -34.06 5.31 -12.05
CA ARG A 132 -34.20 5.77 -13.44
C ARG A 132 -35.19 6.93 -13.54
N ALA A 133 -36.36 6.81 -12.89
CA ALA A 133 -37.38 7.86 -12.88
C ALA A 133 -36.87 9.17 -12.24
N ALA A 134 -36.03 9.09 -11.20
CA ALA A 134 -35.45 10.28 -10.56
C ALA A 134 -34.24 10.89 -11.31
N TRP A 135 -33.56 10.10 -12.14
CA TRP A 135 -32.22 10.40 -12.66
C TRP A 135 -32.13 11.72 -13.43
N GLU A 136 -32.98 11.92 -14.44
CA GLU A 136 -32.94 13.13 -15.28
C GLU A 136 -33.33 14.39 -14.49
N HIS A 137 -34.13 14.26 -13.43
CA HIS A 137 -34.42 15.37 -12.53
C HIS A 137 -33.19 15.75 -11.72
N MET A 138 -32.48 14.79 -11.12
CA MET A 138 -31.25 15.04 -10.37
C MET A 138 -30.15 15.65 -11.26
N LYS A 139 -30.01 15.14 -12.49
CA LYS A 139 -29.04 15.62 -13.47
C LYS A 139 -29.29 17.06 -13.90
N LYS A 140 -30.55 17.44 -14.16
CA LYS A 140 -30.93 18.84 -14.44
C LYS A 140 -30.64 19.76 -13.26
N GLN A 141 -30.87 19.29 -12.04
CA GLN A 141 -30.61 20.03 -10.80
C GLN A 141 -29.11 20.10 -10.42
N LYS A 142 -28.25 19.29 -11.04
CA LYS A 142 -26.84 19.08 -10.65
C LYS A 142 -26.69 18.72 -9.16
N TYR A 143 -27.62 17.91 -8.66
CA TYR A 143 -27.59 17.37 -7.31
C TYR A 143 -28.38 16.07 -7.25
N GLY A 144 -27.79 15.03 -6.67
CA GLY A 144 -28.49 13.80 -6.34
C GLY A 144 -27.73 12.95 -5.33
N ARG A 145 -28.45 12.27 -4.46
CA ARG A 145 -27.88 11.27 -3.54
C ARG A 145 -28.73 10.00 -3.58
N ILE A 146 -28.10 8.87 -3.84
CA ILE A 146 -28.77 7.60 -4.05
C ILE A 146 -28.15 6.55 -3.12
N ILE A 147 -29.00 5.81 -2.43
CA ILE A 147 -28.61 4.66 -1.61
C ILE A 147 -29.20 3.40 -2.19
N MET A 148 -28.34 2.39 -2.38
CA MET A 148 -28.73 1.01 -2.66
C MET A 148 -28.58 0.16 -1.40
N THR A 149 -29.58 -0.65 -1.09
CA THR A 149 -29.54 -1.55 0.08
C THR A 149 -29.18 -2.97 -0.34
N SER A 150 -27.88 -3.30 -0.30
CA SER A 150 -27.34 -4.65 -0.43
C SER A 150 -27.49 -5.43 0.89
N SER A 151 -26.71 -6.49 1.11
CA SER A 151 -26.67 -7.26 2.35
C SER A 151 -25.36 -8.04 2.47
N ALA A 152 -25.01 -8.45 3.70
CA ALA A 152 -23.92 -9.40 3.92
C ALA A 152 -24.15 -10.73 3.16
N SER A 153 -25.40 -11.20 3.04
CA SER A 153 -25.71 -12.40 2.23
C SER A 153 -25.44 -12.22 0.74
N GLY A 154 -25.55 -11.00 0.20
CA GLY A 154 -25.11 -10.70 -1.16
C GLY A 154 -23.59 -10.72 -1.30
N ILE A 155 -22.88 -10.17 -0.31
CA ILE A 155 -21.40 -10.03 -0.33
C ILE A 155 -20.71 -11.38 -0.13
N TYR A 156 -21.16 -12.17 0.85
CA TYR A 156 -20.49 -13.39 1.32
C TYR A 156 -21.22 -14.68 0.95
N GLY A 157 -22.46 -14.58 0.46
CA GLY A 157 -23.36 -15.72 0.32
C GLY A 157 -24.03 -16.10 1.66
N ASN A 158 -25.19 -16.76 1.57
CA ASN A 158 -25.85 -17.37 2.73
C ASN A 158 -26.69 -18.57 2.27
N PHE A 159 -26.76 -19.61 3.10
CA PHE A 159 -27.50 -20.82 2.76
C PHE A 159 -29.00 -20.52 2.60
N GLY A 160 -29.61 -21.04 1.54
CA GLY A 160 -31.05 -20.90 1.29
C GLY A 160 -31.48 -19.53 0.74
N GLN A 161 -30.54 -18.68 0.32
CA GLN A 161 -30.83 -17.31 -0.12
C GLN A 161 -30.24 -16.96 -1.50
N ALA A 162 -30.11 -17.91 -2.42
CA ALA A 162 -29.45 -17.68 -3.71
C ALA A 162 -30.14 -16.60 -4.59
N ASN A 163 -31.47 -16.57 -4.59
CA ASN A 163 -32.26 -15.52 -5.23
C ASN A 163 -31.99 -14.14 -4.61
N TYR A 164 -31.99 -14.05 -3.29
CA TYR A 164 -31.78 -12.83 -2.54
C TYR A 164 -30.34 -12.31 -2.66
N SER A 165 -29.34 -13.19 -2.49
CA SER A 165 -27.93 -12.81 -2.61
C SER A 165 -27.59 -12.30 -4.02
N ALA A 166 -28.12 -12.97 -5.07
CA ALA A 166 -27.98 -12.52 -6.45
C ALA A 166 -28.56 -11.12 -6.66
N ALA A 167 -29.79 -10.87 -6.22
CA ALA A 167 -30.41 -9.55 -6.33
C ALA A 167 -29.64 -8.47 -5.55
N LYS A 168 -29.18 -8.78 -4.33
CA LYS A 168 -28.46 -7.83 -3.46
C LYS A 168 -27.06 -7.47 -3.95
N LEU A 169 -26.32 -8.42 -4.54
CA LEU A 169 -25.05 -8.12 -5.18
C LEU A 169 -25.25 -7.46 -6.56
N GLY A 170 -26.34 -7.79 -7.26
CA GLY A 170 -26.76 -7.07 -8.47
C GLY A 170 -27.00 -5.57 -8.23
N LEU A 171 -27.52 -5.19 -7.06
CA LEU A 171 -27.66 -3.79 -6.66
C LEU A 171 -26.32 -3.06 -6.52
N LEU A 172 -25.27 -3.74 -6.05
CA LEU A 172 -23.93 -3.19 -6.01
C LEU A 172 -23.39 -2.96 -7.43
N GLY A 173 -23.62 -3.91 -8.34
CA GLY A 173 -23.30 -3.76 -9.77
C GLY A 173 -23.99 -2.55 -10.41
N LEU A 174 -25.29 -2.36 -10.12
CA LEU A 174 -26.04 -1.19 -10.55
C LEU A 174 -25.46 0.11 -9.98
N ALA A 175 -25.18 0.15 -8.67
CA ALA A 175 -24.61 1.32 -8.00
C ALA A 175 -23.25 1.74 -8.58
N ASN A 176 -22.39 0.76 -8.92
CA ASN A 176 -21.06 1.02 -9.49
C ASN A 176 -21.16 1.84 -10.79
N SER A 177 -22.08 1.47 -11.69
CA SER A 177 -22.28 2.21 -12.95
C SER A 177 -22.89 3.59 -12.71
N LEU A 178 -23.90 3.68 -11.85
CA LEU A 178 -24.55 4.97 -11.53
C LEU A 178 -23.57 5.96 -10.88
N ALA A 179 -22.67 5.49 -10.02
CA ALA A 179 -21.63 6.32 -9.42
C ALA A 179 -20.70 6.96 -10.46
N ILE A 180 -20.45 6.27 -11.58
CA ILE A 180 -19.63 6.77 -12.69
C ILE A 180 -20.42 7.76 -13.54
N GLU A 181 -21.63 7.38 -13.98
CA GLU A 181 -22.48 8.21 -14.85
C GLU A 181 -22.92 9.52 -14.16
N GLY A 182 -23.17 9.47 -12.85
CA GLY A 182 -23.67 10.59 -12.04
C GLY A 182 -22.61 11.61 -11.63
N ARG A 183 -21.32 11.21 -11.59
CA ARG A 183 -20.23 11.97 -10.97
C ARG A 183 -20.14 13.41 -11.48
N LYS A 184 -20.18 13.61 -12.80
CA LYS A 184 -20.06 14.95 -13.42
C LYS A 184 -21.24 15.88 -13.11
N SER A 185 -22.35 15.33 -12.64
CA SER A 185 -23.58 16.06 -12.31
C SER A 185 -23.82 16.15 -10.81
N ASN A 186 -22.81 15.86 -9.96
CA ASN A 186 -22.94 15.83 -8.49
C ASN A 186 -24.08 14.89 -8.04
N ILE A 187 -24.18 13.75 -8.70
CA ILE A 187 -25.06 12.65 -8.29
C ILE A 187 -24.18 11.55 -7.73
N HIS A 188 -24.32 11.28 -6.43
CA HIS A 188 -23.57 10.23 -5.75
C HIS A 188 -24.46 9.01 -5.52
N CYS A 189 -23.91 7.82 -5.75
CA CYS A 189 -24.58 6.56 -5.47
C CYS A 189 -23.69 5.71 -4.57
N ASN A 190 -24.18 5.37 -3.38
CA ASN A 190 -23.47 4.53 -2.42
C ASN A 190 -24.34 3.32 -2.05
N THR A 191 -23.69 2.27 -1.56
CA THR A 191 -24.35 1.01 -1.18
C THR A 191 -24.12 0.73 0.30
N ILE A 192 -25.18 0.29 0.99
CA ILE A 192 -25.09 -0.19 2.37
C ILE A 192 -25.45 -1.68 2.44
N ALA A 193 -24.85 -2.39 3.38
CA ALA A 193 -25.16 -3.74 3.79
C ALA A 193 -25.50 -3.72 5.29
N PRO A 194 -26.77 -3.47 5.64
CA PRO A 194 -27.17 -3.24 7.02
C PRO A 194 -27.41 -4.55 7.78
N ASN A 195 -27.20 -4.50 9.09
CA ASN A 195 -27.62 -5.50 10.07
C ASN A 195 -28.52 -4.83 11.12
N ALA A 196 -29.81 -5.16 11.09
CA ALA A 196 -30.80 -4.64 12.03
C ALA A 196 -31.91 -5.67 12.31
N GLY A 197 -32.45 -5.62 13.53
CA GLY A 197 -33.65 -6.30 13.95
C GLY A 197 -34.88 -5.75 13.25
N SER A 198 -35.65 -6.63 12.61
CA SER A 198 -36.90 -6.32 11.94
C SER A 198 -37.75 -7.58 11.80
N ARG A 199 -38.98 -7.43 11.30
CA ARG A 199 -39.84 -8.57 10.92
C ARG A 199 -39.15 -9.60 10.01
N MET A 200 -38.17 -9.18 9.20
CA MET A 200 -37.44 -10.06 8.29
C MET A 200 -36.33 -10.87 8.97
N THR A 201 -35.75 -10.36 10.05
CA THR A 201 -34.59 -10.98 10.72
C THR A 201 -34.98 -11.81 11.95
N GLN A 202 -36.22 -11.71 12.42
CA GLN A 202 -36.78 -12.54 13.49
C GLN A 202 -36.71 -14.05 13.22
N THR A 203 -36.67 -14.47 11.95
CA THR A 203 -36.58 -15.90 11.60
C THR A 203 -35.19 -16.49 11.81
N VAL A 204 -34.16 -15.65 11.96
CA VAL A 204 -32.74 -16.06 12.00
C VAL A 204 -31.97 -15.50 13.20
N MET A 205 -32.59 -14.66 14.02
CA MET A 205 -31.98 -14.05 15.20
C MET A 205 -32.79 -14.33 16.47
N PRO A 206 -32.14 -14.54 17.62
CA PRO A 206 -32.78 -14.49 18.94
C PRO A 206 -33.48 -13.16 19.20
N GLU A 207 -34.53 -13.16 20.01
CA GLU A 207 -35.40 -12.00 20.27
C GLU A 207 -34.64 -10.83 20.90
N ASP A 208 -33.78 -11.11 21.89
CA ASP A 208 -32.91 -10.13 22.54
C ASP A 208 -31.95 -9.44 21.56
N LEU A 209 -31.43 -10.20 20.59
CA LEU A 209 -30.55 -9.67 19.55
C LEU A 209 -31.32 -8.82 18.53
N VAL A 210 -32.55 -9.20 18.19
CA VAL A 210 -33.44 -8.39 17.34
C VAL A 210 -33.74 -7.05 18.00
N GLU A 211 -34.03 -7.04 19.31
CA GLU A 211 -34.28 -5.80 20.06
C GLU A 211 -33.04 -4.91 20.19
N ALA A 212 -31.86 -5.53 20.35
CA ALA A 212 -30.59 -4.82 20.49
C ALA A 212 -30.13 -4.19 19.16
N LEU A 213 -30.35 -4.84 18.01
CA LEU A 213 -29.91 -4.36 16.70
C LEU A 213 -30.88 -3.34 16.10
N LYS A 214 -31.00 -2.19 16.75
CA LYS A 214 -31.95 -1.14 16.38
C LYS A 214 -31.68 -0.56 14.97
N PRO A 215 -32.71 -0.42 14.12
CA PRO A 215 -32.61 0.28 12.82
C PRO A 215 -32.03 1.69 12.92
N GLU A 216 -32.23 2.37 14.05
CA GLU A 216 -31.71 3.70 14.37
C GLU A 216 -30.18 3.75 14.40
N TYR A 217 -29.49 2.62 14.52
CA TYR A 217 -28.03 2.57 14.45
C TYR A 217 -27.49 2.57 13.02
N VAL A 218 -28.35 2.36 12.02
CA VAL A 218 -28.00 2.43 10.59
C VAL A 218 -28.34 3.80 10.00
N ALA A 219 -29.44 4.41 10.45
CA ALA A 219 -29.94 5.67 9.90
C ALA A 219 -28.89 6.80 9.83
N PRO A 220 -28.00 7.01 10.83
CA PRO A 220 -26.98 8.06 10.75
C PRO A 220 -26.04 7.94 9.55
N LEU A 221 -25.65 6.72 9.16
CA LEU A 221 -24.81 6.50 7.98
C LEU A 221 -25.55 6.88 6.70
N VAL A 222 -26.81 6.47 6.57
CA VAL A 222 -27.65 6.82 5.41
C VAL A 222 -27.79 8.33 5.28
N LEU A 223 -28.09 9.02 6.39
CA LEU A 223 -28.16 10.48 6.42
C LEU A 223 -26.83 11.10 5.99
N TRP A 224 -25.70 10.66 6.55
CA TRP A 224 -24.37 11.17 6.17
C TRP A 224 -24.11 11.03 4.67
N LEU A 225 -24.29 9.82 4.12
CA LEU A 225 -24.07 9.54 2.69
C LEU A 225 -25.02 10.32 1.77
N CYS A 226 -26.16 10.78 2.29
CA CYS A 226 -27.12 11.58 1.56
C CYS A 226 -27.01 13.09 1.78
N HIS A 227 -26.08 13.55 2.63
CA HIS A 227 -25.91 14.97 2.90
C HIS A 227 -25.16 15.68 1.75
N GLU A 228 -25.42 16.97 1.57
CA GLU A 228 -24.84 17.74 0.47
C GLU A 228 -23.31 17.88 0.57
N SER A 229 -22.79 17.91 1.80
CA SER A 229 -21.35 17.97 2.08
C SER A 229 -20.63 16.63 1.96
N CYS A 230 -21.35 15.53 1.69
CA CYS A 230 -20.73 14.21 1.55
C CYS A 230 -20.19 14.04 0.12
N GLU A 231 -18.89 13.80 0.01
CA GLU A 231 -18.17 13.54 -1.24
C GLU A 231 -18.01 12.06 -1.57
N GLU A 232 -18.45 11.17 -0.67
CA GLU A 232 -18.36 9.73 -0.88
C GLU A 232 -19.27 9.30 -2.04
N ASN A 233 -18.72 8.54 -2.99
CA ASN A 233 -19.42 8.06 -4.17
C ASN A 233 -18.86 6.71 -4.63
N GLY A 234 -19.73 5.74 -4.90
CA GLY A 234 -19.35 4.37 -5.22
C GLY A 234 -18.85 3.55 -4.02
N GLY A 235 -19.12 4.01 -2.79
CA GLY A 235 -18.75 3.29 -1.58
C GLY A 235 -19.67 2.12 -1.26
N LEU A 236 -19.12 1.07 -0.64
CA LEU A 236 -19.85 -0.05 -0.04
C LEU A 236 -19.57 -0.08 1.45
N PHE A 237 -20.63 -0.05 2.28
CA PHE A 237 -20.50 0.00 3.73
C PHE A 237 -21.30 -1.10 4.42
N GLU A 238 -20.66 -1.86 5.31
CA GLU A 238 -21.37 -2.67 6.29
C GLU A 238 -21.65 -1.83 7.54
N VAL A 239 -22.83 -2.02 8.14
CA VAL A 239 -23.30 -1.17 9.23
C VAL A 239 -24.29 -1.88 10.15
N GLY A 240 -24.12 -1.71 11.45
CA GLY A 240 -24.99 -2.29 12.49
C GLY A 240 -24.43 -2.06 13.89
N ALA A 241 -25.28 -2.07 14.91
CA ALA A 241 -24.89 -1.94 16.32
C ALA A 241 -24.05 -0.69 16.69
N GLY A 242 -24.04 0.35 15.83
CA GLY A 242 -23.21 1.55 15.99
C GLY A 242 -21.82 1.46 15.36
N TRP A 243 -21.48 0.33 14.73
CA TRP A 243 -20.26 0.15 13.95
C TRP A 243 -20.52 0.38 12.45
N ILE A 244 -19.52 0.95 11.77
CA ILE A 244 -19.51 1.19 10.32
C ILE A 244 -18.15 0.77 9.75
N GLY A 245 -18.15 -0.10 8.74
CA GLY A 245 -16.96 -0.50 8.00
C GLY A 245 -17.14 -0.28 6.50
N LYS A 246 -16.04 0.02 5.79
CA LYS A 246 -16.02 0.21 4.33
C LYS A 246 -15.35 -0.97 3.64
N LEU A 247 -15.96 -1.46 2.56
CA LEU A 247 -15.46 -2.58 1.77
C LEU A 247 -14.95 -2.09 0.41
N ARG A 248 -13.98 -2.81 -0.16
CA ARG A 248 -13.48 -2.63 -1.52
C ARG A 248 -12.89 -3.94 -2.05
N TRP A 249 -12.75 -4.04 -3.36
CA TRP A 249 -12.03 -5.15 -3.99
C TRP A 249 -10.52 -5.02 -3.80
N GLU A 250 -9.87 -6.15 -3.57
CA GLU A 250 -8.43 -6.34 -3.75
C GLU A 250 -8.19 -7.37 -4.84
N ARG A 251 -7.07 -7.24 -5.55
CA ARG A 251 -6.71 -8.13 -6.65
C ARG A 251 -5.24 -8.53 -6.50
N THR A 252 -4.98 -9.84 -6.51
CA THR A 252 -3.63 -10.40 -6.50
C THR A 252 -2.79 -9.81 -7.64
N LEU A 253 -1.46 -9.82 -7.50
CA LEU A 253 -0.58 -9.48 -8.62
C LEU A 253 -0.74 -10.48 -9.78
N GLY A 254 -1.17 -11.71 -9.46
CA GLY A 254 -1.45 -12.76 -10.41
C GLY A 254 -0.18 -13.41 -10.99
N ALA A 255 -0.35 -14.15 -12.08
CA ALA A 255 0.74 -14.79 -12.80
C ALA A 255 0.48 -14.77 -14.31
N ILE A 256 1.50 -14.45 -15.09
CA ILE A 256 1.50 -14.72 -16.53
C ILE A 256 1.82 -16.21 -16.71
N VAL A 257 0.82 -17.00 -17.12
CA VAL A 257 0.95 -18.46 -17.29
C VAL A 257 1.11 -18.88 -18.76
N ARG A 258 0.89 -17.95 -19.69
CA ARG A 258 1.06 -18.17 -21.13
C ARG A 258 2.47 -17.74 -21.53
N GLN A 259 3.11 -18.54 -22.38
CA GLN A 259 4.39 -18.24 -23.00
C GLN A 259 4.21 -17.85 -24.46
N LYS A 260 5.15 -17.09 -25.03
CA LYS A 260 5.12 -16.73 -26.46
C LYS A 260 5.19 -17.99 -27.32
N ASN A 261 4.40 -18.04 -28.39
CA ASN A 261 4.37 -19.16 -29.35
C ASN A 261 4.00 -20.54 -28.74
N HIS A 262 3.48 -20.59 -27.52
CA HIS A 262 3.00 -21.81 -26.90
C HIS A 262 1.53 -21.66 -26.48
N PRO A 263 0.70 -22.70 -26.71
CA PRO A 263 -0.68 -22.68 -26.24
C PRO A 263 -0.69 -22.67 -24.71
N MET A 264 -1.59 -21.88 -24.13
CA MET A 264 -1.83 -21.91 -22.69
C MET A 264 -2.51 -23.23 -22.31
N THR A 265 -2.04 -23.89 -21.27
CA THR A 265 -2.56 -25.19 -20.83
C THR A 265 -3.13 -25.13 -19.41
N PRO A 266 -4.12 -25.99 -19.07
CA PRO A 266 -4.61 -26.10 -17.70
C PRO A 266 -3.52 -26.56 -16.72
N GLU A 267 -2.53 -27.33 -17.16
CA GLU A 267 -1.39 -27.75 -16.33
C GLU A 267 -0.53 -26.55 -15.91
N ALA A 268 -0.30 -25.58 -16.80
CA ALA A 268 0.43 -24.35 -16.47
C ALA A 268 -0.33 -23.49 -15.46
N VAL A 269 -1.66 -23.44 -15.53
CA VAL A 269 -2.52 -22.79 -14.53
C VAL A 269 -2.37 -23.48 -13.18
N LYS A 270 -2.50 -24.82 -13.13
CA LYS A 270 -2.33 -25.62 -11.91
C LYS A 270 -0.96 -25.40 -11.27
N ALA A 271 0.11 -25.41 -12.08
CA ALA A 271 1.48 -25.22 -11.61
C ALA A 271 1.71 -23.85 -10.96
N ASN A 272 0.98 -22.82 -11.40
CA ASN A 272 1.09 -21.45 -10.89
C ASN A 272 -0.03 -21.05 -9.92
N TRP A 273 -0.89 -21.99 -9.51
CA TRP A 273 -2.10 -21.67 -8.73
C TRP A 273 -1.81 -20.92 -7.43
N LYS A 274 -0.75 -21.30 -6.70
CA LYS A 274 -0.33 -20.61 -5.48
C LYS A 274 -0.01 -19.14 -5.74
N LYS A 275 0.68 -18.83 -6.85
CA LYS A 275 1.04 -17.45 -7.23
C LYS A 275 -0.19 -16.66 -7.70
N ILE A 276 -1.12 -17.31 -8.43
CA ILE A 276 -2.38 -16.69 -8.87
C ILE A 276 -3.22 -16.24 -7.67
N CYS A 277 -3.24 -17.06 -6.62
CA CYS A 277 -4.03 -16.84 -5.41
C CYS A 277 -3.28 -16.12 -4.27
N ASP A 278 -2.09 -15.57 -4.54
CA ASP A 278 -1.28 -14.87 -3.53
C ASP A 278 -1.73 -13.40 -3.37
N PHE A 279 -2.21 -13.05 -2.18
CA PHE A 279 -2.67 -11.70 -1.84
C PHE A 279 -1.57 -10.83 -1.23
N GLU A 280 -0.35 -11.36 -1.05
CA GLU A 280 0.78 -10.51 -0.66
C GLU A 280 0.96 -9.38 -1.69
N ASN A 281 1.04 -8.14 -1.21
CA ASN A 281 1.14 -6.94 -2.05
C ASN A 281 -0.01 -6.74 -3.05
N ALA A 282 -1.21 -7.30 -2.78
CA ALA A 282 -2.37 -7.16 -3.66
C ALA A 282 -2.65 -5.70 -4.05
N SER A 283 -3.02 -5.48 -5.30
CA SER A 283 -3.46 -4.20 -5.83
C SER A 283 -4.87 -3.84 -5.34
N LYS A 284 -5.23 -2.55 -5.43
CA LYS A 284 -6.54 -2.01 -5.02
C LYS A 284 -7.22 -1.34 -6.23
N PRO A 285 -7.64 -2.12 -7.23
CA PRO A 285 -8.11 -1.59 -8.51
C PRO A 285 -9.36 -0.73 -8.33
N GLN A 286 -9.40 0.43 -9.01
CA GLN A 286 -10.47 1.41 -8.83
C GLN A 286 -11.36 1.59 -10.07
N SER A 287 -10.94 1.07 -11.23
CA SER A 287 -11.68 1.26 -12.48
C SER A 287 -11.50 0.10 -13.46
N ILE A 288 -12.43 0.00 -14.41
CA ILE A 288 -12.30 -0.95 -15.53
C ILE A 288 -11.09 -0.62 -16.41
N GLN A 289 -10.77 0.67 -16.61
CA GLN A 289 -9.64 1.11 -17.43
C GLN A 289 -8.30 0.64 -16.86
N GLU A 290 -8.11 0.74 -15.54
CA GLU A 290 -6.91 0.24 -14.85
C GLU A 290 -6.76 -1.27 -15.04
N SER A 291 -7.86 -2.03 -14.88
CA SER A 291 -7.85 -3.47 -15.10
C SER A 291 -7.51 -3.83 -16.55
N THR A 292 -8.18 -3.22 -17.53
CA THR A 292 -7.92 -3.46 -18.96
C THR A 292 -6.50 -3.06 -19.36
N GLY A 293 -6.00 -1.93 -18.85
CA GLY A 293 -4.62 -1.48 -19.08
C GLY A 293 -3.60 -2.52 -18.63
N SER A 294 -3.77 -3.09 -17.42
CA SER A 294 -2.88 -4.14 -16.93
C SER A 294 -2.90 -5.42 -17.79
N ILE A 295 -4.04 -5.77 -18.40
CA ILE A 295 -4.13 -6.91 -19.31
C ILE A 295 -3.39 -6.63 -20.62
N ILE A 296 -3.51 -5.42 -21.18
CA ILE A 296 -2.77 -5.01 -22.38
C ILE A 296 -1.26 -5.04 -22.13
N GLU A 297 -0.82 -4.59 -20.95
CA GLU A 297 0.59 -4.64 -20.55
C GLU A 297 1.11 -6.08 -20.53
N VAL A 298 0.32 -7.04 -20.03
CA VAL A 298 0.67 -8.47 -20.05
C VAL A 298 0.90 -8.98 -21.48
N LEU A 299 0.09 -8.57 -22.46
CA LEU A 299 0.30 -8.95 -23.86
C LEU A 299 1.67 -8.48 -24.37
N SER A 300 2.01 -7.21 -24.12
CA SER A 300 3.29 -6.63 -24.52
C SER A 300 4.48 -7.34 -23.86
N LYS A 301 4.35 -7.73 -22.59
CA LYS A 301 5.38 -8.49 -21.86
C LYS A 301 5.63 -9.84 -22.51
N ILE A 302 4.58 -10.60 -22.80
CA ILE A 302 4.71 -11.92 -23.45
C ILE A 302 5.35 -11.80 -24.84
N ASP A 303 4.99 -10.77 -25.62
CA ASP A 303 5.55 -10.58 -26.96
C ASP A 303 7.04 -10.18 -26.95
N SER A 304 7.50 -9.52 -25.88
CA SER A 304 8.89 -9.07 -25.73
C SER A 304 9.89 -10.15 -25.27
N GLU A 305 9.44 -11.24 -24.65
CA GLU A 305 10.31 -12.25 -24.03
C GLU A 305 10.87 -13.33 -25.00
N GLY A 306 10.49 -13.33 -26.28
CA GLY A 306 10.78 -14.44 -27.21
C GLY A 306 12.01 -14.29 -28.11
N GLY A 307 13.20 -14.05 -27.56
CA GLY A 307 14.40 -13.76 -28.36
C GLY A 307 15.72 -14.33 -27.88
N VAL A 308 15.81 -15.61 -27.47
CA VAL A 308 17.10 -16.34 -27.43
C VAL A 308 16.86 -17.83 -27.70
N SER A 309 17.32 -18.32 -28.86
CA SER A 309 17.57 -19.75 -29.13
C SER A 309 19.08 -19.94 -29.30
N ALA A 310 19.60 -21.07 -28.83
CA ALA A 310 21.03 -21.34 -28.67
C ALA A 310 21.71 -21.86 -29.96
N ASN A 311 22.89 -21.29 -30.24
CA ASN A 311 24.05 -21.80 -31.01
C ASN A 311 23.89 -21.94 -32.55
N HIS A 312 24.87 -21.67 -33.44
CA HIS A 312 26.33 -21.52 -33.38
C HIS A 312 26.83 -20.56 -34.50
N THR A 313 28.02 -19.97 -34.28
CA THR A 313 29.00 -19.48 -35.28
C THR A 313 28.56 -18.45 -36.33
N SER A 314 28.94 -17.19 -36.12
CA SER A 314 29.72 -16.43 -37.11
C SER A 314 30.22 -15.12 -36.51
N ARG A 315 31.44 -14.78 -36.90
CA ARG A 315 32.23 -13.62 -36.48
C ARG A 315 31.96 -12.50 -37.49
N ALA A 316 31.30 -11.40 -37.09
CA ALA A 316 31.31 -10.15 -37.87
C ALA A 316 30.89 -8.94 -37.03
N THR A 317 31.86 -8.05 -36.86
CA THR A 317 31.77 -6.57 -36.85
C THR A 317 30.70 -5.86 -36.01
N SER A 318 31.24 -5.20 -34.99
CA SER A 318 30.66 -4.15 -34.17
C SER A 318 30.09 -2.97 -34.97
N THR A 319 28.81 -2.69 -34.77
CA THR A 319 28.25 -1.34 -34.84
C THR A 319 27.66 -1.01 -33.46
N ALA A 320 28.48 -0.36 -32.64
CA ALA A 320 28.10 0.11 -31.32
C ALA A 320 27.45 1.49 -31.42
N THR A 321 26.18 1.60 -31.00
CA THR A 321 25.59 2.85 -30.52
C THR A 321 24.57 2.57 -29.40
N SER A 322 24.92 3.00 -28.19
CA SER A 322 24.05 3.48 -27.09
C SER A 322 22.99 2.55 -26.47
N GLY A 323 23.38 1.44 -25.83
CA GLY A 323 22.45 0.55 -25.12
C GLY A 323 21.90 1.06 -23.77
N PHE A 324 22.62 1.95 -23.05
CA PHE A 324 22.27 2.31 -21.66
C PHE A 324 21.94 3.79 -21.42
N ALA A 325 21.95 4.63 -22.47
CA ALA A 325 21.67 6.07 -22.31
C ALA A 325 20.25 6.35 -21.79
N GLY A 326 19.27 5.50 -22.14
CA GLY A 326 17.88 5.62 -21.69
C GLY A 326 17.63 5.24 -20.22
N ALA A 327 18.61 4.61 -19.56
CA ALA A 327 18.50 4.21 -18.16
C ALA A 327 18.89 5.34 -17.19
N ILE A 328 19.74 6.28 -17.60
CA ILE A 328 20.21 7.38 -16.75
C ILE A 328 19.05 8.35 -16.48
N GLY A 329 18.82 8.70 -15.22
CA GLY A 329 17.74 9.58 -14.78
C GLY A 329 16.40 8.86 -14.56
N GLN A 330 16.30 7.57 -14.87
CA GLN A 330 15.11 6.78 -14.59
C GLN A 330 14.86 6.72 -13.08
N LYS A 331 13.63 7.05 -12.69
CA LYS A 331 13.16 6.96 -11.30
C LYS A 331 12.44 5.65 -11.09
N LEU A 332 12.76 4.96 -10.00
CA LEU A 332 11.99 3.79 -9.58
C LEU A 332 10.69 4.23 -8.91
N PRO A 333 9.66 3.37 -8.89
CA PRO A 333 8.44 3.64 -8.15
C PRO A 333 8.73 4.06 -6.70
N PRO A 334 8.03 5.07 -6.16
CA PRO A 334 8.26 5.51 -4.79
C PRO A 334 7.97 4.38 -3.81
N PHE A 335 8.91 4.11 -2.92
CA PHE A 335 8.79 3.07 -1.90
C PHE A 335 8.53 3.72 -0.54
N SER A 336 7.80 3.04 0.35
CA SER A 336 7.63 3.52 1.73
C SER A 336 7.92 2.39 2.71
N TYR A 337 8.77 2.67 3.68
CA TYR A 337 9.21 1.72 4.68
C TYR A 337 8.84 2.23 6.07
N ALA A 338 8.02 1.46 6.79
CA ALA A 338 7.77 1.68 8.20
C ALA A 338 8.69 0.78 9.02
N TYR A 339 9.23 1.32 10.11
CA TYR A 339 10.02 0.58 11.08
C TYR A 339 9.74 1.07 12.49
N THR A 340 10.05 0.20 13.43
CA THR A 340 9.99 0.40 14.87
C THR A 340 11.37 0.19 15.48
N GLU A 341 11.45 0.31 16.80
CA GLU A 341 12.65 -0.01 17.56
C GLU A 341 13.12 -1.46 17.31
N LEU A 342 12.20 -2.39 17.00
CA LEU A 342 12.55 -3.78 16.70
C LEU A 342 13.53 -3.89 15.53
N GLU A 343 13.24 -3.25 14.40
CA GLU A 343 14.12 -3.28 13.23
C GLU A 343 15.46 -2.60 13.49
N ALA A 344 15.45 -1.51 14.27
CA ALA A 344 16.68 -0.80 14.65
C ALA A 344 17.58 -1.67 15.54
N ILE A 345 17.01 -2.33 16.55
CA ILE A 345 17.71 -3.25 17.46
C ILE A 345 18.22 -4.47 16.69
N MET A 346 17.38 -5.05 15.83
CA MET A 346 17.75 -6.20 14.99
C MET A 346 18.95 -5.87 14.09
N TYR A 347 18.95 -4.69 13.48
CA TYR A 347 20.10 -4.21 12.71
C TYR A 347 21.34 -4.03 13.59
N ALA A 348 21.20 -3.38 14.75
CA ALA A 348 22.32 -3.14 15.66
C ALA A 348 23.00 -4.44 16.10
N LEU A 349 22.21 -5.45 16.50
CA LEU A 349 22.71 -6.80 16.80
C LEU A 349 23.33 -7.45 15.56
N GLY A 350 22.70 -7.29 14.39
CA GLY A 350 23.18 -7.79 13.11
C GLY A 350 24.55 -7.23 12.68
N VAL A 351 24.92 -6.04 13.14
CA VAL A 351 26.26 -5.46 12.92
C VAL A 351 27.16 -5.59 14.13
N GLY A 352 26.77 -6.37 15.15
CA GLY A 352 27.60 -6.79 16.27
C GLY A 352 27.46 -6.01 17.58
N ALA A 353 26.43 -5.15 17.71
CA ALA A 353 26.20 -4.44 18.97
C ALA A 353 25.88 -5.48 20.04
N SER A 354 26.40 -5.29 21.24
CA SER A 354 26.33 -6.35 22.26
C SER A 354 26.30 -5.80 23.67
N ILE A 355 25.61 -6.50 24.57
CA ILE A 355 25.64 -6.23 26.01
C ILE A 355 27.04 -6.34 26.63
N LYS A 356 28.02 -6.93 25.92
CA LYS A 356 29.43 -6.96 26.35
C LYS A 356 30.04 -5.56 26.40
N ASP A 357 29.53 -4.63 25.59
CA ASP A 357 29.92 -3.23 25.58
C ASP A 357 28.80 -2.40 26.20
N PRO A 358 28.96 -1.88 27.43
CA PRO A 358 27.90 -1.10 28.08
C PRO A 358 27.46 0.11 27.25
N LYS A 359 28.33 0.66 26.39
CA LYS A 359 27.99 1.80 25.52
C LYS A 359 27.10 1.42 24.34
N ASP A 360 26.90 0.12 24.07
CA ASP A 360 26.00 -0.36 23.03
C ASP A 360 24.55 -0.50 23.52
N LEU A 361 24.30 -0.43 24.84
CA LEU A 361 22.96 -0.62 25.40
C LEU A 361 21.92 0.32 24.76
N LYS A 362 22.31 1.56 24.46
CA LYS A 362 21.49 2.56 23.77
C LYS A 362 21.05 2.17 22.36
N PHE A 363 21.67 1.17 21.73
CA PHE A 363 21.31 0.68 20.40
C PHE A 363 20.47 -0.61 20.43
N ILE A 364 20.43 -1.31 21.57
CA ILE A 364 19.83 -2.64 21.69
C ILE A 364 18.72 -2.75 22.74
N TYR A 365 18.44 -1.67 23.49
CA TYR A 365 17.37 -1.61 24.48
C TYR A 365 16.51 -0.36 24.30
N GLU A 366 15.28 -0.57 23.85
CA GLU A 366 14.27 0.46 23.58
C GLU A 366 13.85 1.28 24.82
N GLY A 367 14.08 0.73 26.01
CA GLY A 367 13.86 1.40 27.29
C GLY A 367 15.03 2.28 27.75
N SER A 368 16.15 2.31 27.04
CA SER A 368 17.25 3.24 27.35
C SER A 368 16.78 4.67 27.17
N SER A 369 17.09 5.55 28.14
CA SER A 369 16.71 6.96 28.09
C SER A 369 17.33 7.71 26.90
N ASP A 370 18.41 7.18 26.34
CA ASP A 370 19.13 7.71 25.19
C ASP A 370 19.07 6.78 23.96
N PHE A 371 18.05 5.91 23.88
CA PHE A 371 17.88 4.96 22.78
C PHE A 371 18.02 5.67 21.43
N SER A 372 18.88 5.12 20.57
CA SER A 372 19.27 5.72 19.30
C SER A 372 19.37 4.64 18.22
N CYS A 373 19.10 4.99 16.97
CA CYS A 373 19.39 4.09 15.84
C CYS A 373 20.85 4.27 15.40
N LEU A 374 21.56 3.17 15.11
CA LEU A 374 22.86 3.26 14.45
C LEU A 374 22.70 3.97 13.10
N PRO A 375 23.53 4.99 12.77
CA PRO A 375 23.37 5.78 11.55
C PRO A 375 23.32 4.95 10.26
N THR A 376 24.14 3.89 10.19
CA THR A 376 24.22 3.01 9.02
C THR A 376 22.98 2.16 8.78
N PHE A 377 22.01 2.13 9.71
CA PHE A 377 20.68 1.56 9.47
C PHE A 377 19.97 2.27 8.30
N GLY A 378 20.30 3.53 8.03
CA GLY A 378 19.77 4.29 6.89
C GLY A 378 20.07 3.67 5.53
N VAL A 379 21.09 2.80 5.43
CA VAL A 379 21.37 2.04 4.21
C VAL A 379 20.31 0.96 3.97
N ILE A 380 19.84 0.27 5.01
CA ILE A 380 18.82 -0.78 4.90
C ILE A 380 17.52 -0.23 4.31
N ILE A 381 17.13 0.97 4.75
CA ILE A 381 15.94 1.66 4.26
C ILE A 381 16.07 1.97 2.77
N GLY A 382 17.23 2.48 2.35
CA GLY A 382 17.53 2.71 0.93
C GLY A 382 17.56 1.42 0.11
N GLN A 383 18.22 0.38 0.61
CA GLN A 383 18.38 -0.92 -0.06
C GLN A 383 17.04 -1.59 -0.35
N LYS A 384 16.10 -1.59 0.62
CA LYS A 384 14.75 -2.17 0.43
C LYS A 384 14.00 -1.53 -0.74
N SER A 385 14.18 -0.22 -0.97
CA SER A 385 13.54 0.46 -2.10
C SER A 385 14.02 -0.03 -3.48
N MET A 386 15.23 -0.62 -3.55
CA MET A 386 15.79 -1.15 -4.79
C MET A 386 15.54 -2.65 -4.96
N MET A 387 15.48 -3.42 -3.86
CA MET A 387 15.33 -4.88 -3.89
C MET A 387 13.87 -5.35 -4.06
N GLY A 388 12.88 -4.47 -3.94
CA GLY A 388 11.45 -4.76 -4.16
C GLY A 388 11.02 -4.90 -5.63
N GLY A 389 11.94 -5.25 -6.55
CA GLY A 389 11.66 -5.44 -7.98
C GLY A 389 12.06 -4.27 -8.90
N GLY A 390 12.25 -3.06 -8.37
CA GLY A 390 12.50 -1.86 -9.19
C GLY A 390 13.79 -1.91 -10.04
N LEU A 391 14.85 -2.58 -9.59
CA LEU A 391 16.07 -2.76 -10.42
C LEU A 391 15.81 -3.58 -11.70
N ALA A 392 14.86 -4.51 -11.68
CA ALA A 392 14.49 -5.34 -12.84
C ALA A 392 13.60 -4.60 -13.85
N GLU A 393 13.06 -3.44 -13.47
CA GLU A 393 12.14 -2.63 -14.29
C GLU A 393 12.87 -1.54 -15.11
N ILE A 394 14.20 -1.38 -14.93
CA ILE A 394 14.97 -0.37 -15.64
C ILE A 394 15.08 -0.72 -17.13
N PRO A 395 14.48 0.06 -18.04
CA PRO A 395 14.48 -0.25 -19.47
C PRO A 395 15.91 -0.29 -20.05
N GLY A 396 16.24 -1.34 -20.80
CA GLY A 396 17.54 -1.52 -21.44
C GLY A 396 18.61 -2.19 -20.57
N LEU A 397 18.31 -2.54 -19.32
CA LEU A 397 19.24 -3.18 -18.39
C LEU A 397 18.78 -4.61 -18.05
N SER A 398 19.30 -5.61 -18.77
CA SER A 398 19.07 -7.03 -18.43
C SER A 398 19.99 -7.43 -17.27
N ILE A 399 19.48 -7.30 -16.03
CA ILE A 399 20.23 -7.58 -14.80
C ILE A 399 20.08 -9.05 -14.41
N ASN A 400 21.17 -9.82 -14.46
CA ASN A 400 21.26 -11.09 -13.76
C ASN A 400 21.72 -10.85 -12.32
N PHE A 401 20.78 -10.92 -11.37
CA PHE A 401 21.05 -10.68 -9.94
C PHE A 401 22.12 -11.61 -9.34
N ALA A 402 22.34 -12.81 -9.88
CA ALA A 402 23.39 -13.71 -9.41
C ALA A 402 24.81 -13.19 -9.73
N LYS A 403 24.93 -12.18 -10.61
CA LYS A 403 26.20 -11.55 -11.00
C LYS A 403 26.35 -10.11 -10.49
N VAL A 404 25.43 -9.65 -9.64
CA VAL A 404 25.47 -8.30 -9.06
C VAL A 404 26.34 -8.34 -7.81
N LEU A 405 27.45 -7.61 -7.84
CA LEU A 405 28.30 -7.35 -6.69
C LEU A 405 28.07 -5.93 -6.21
N HIS A 406 27.97 -5.75 -4.89
CA HIS A 406 27.95 -4.43 -4.30
C HIS A 406 29.39 -3.92 -4.20
N GLY A 407 29.77 -2.92 -5.00
CA GLY A 407 31.15 -2.44 -5.09
C GLY A 407 31.48 -1.33 -4.10
N GLU A 408 30.63 -0.31 -4.00
CA GLU A 408 30.83 0.83 -3.09
C GLU A 408 29.50 1.31 -2.51
N GLN A 409 29.55 1.80 -1.27
CA GLN A 409 28.42 2.40 -0.56
C GLN A 409 28.78 3.80 -0.08
N TYR A 410 27.86 4.74 -0.26
CA TYR A 410 27.85 6.03 0.42
C TYR A 410 26.54 6.23 1.17
N LEU A 411 26.60 6.84 2.35
CA LEU A 411 25.44 7.30 3.10
C LEU A 411 25.76 8.68 3.68
N GLU A 412 24.84 9.63 3.54
CA GLU A 412 24.84 10.92 4.24
C GLU A 412 23.54 11.05 5.04
N LEU A 413 23.65 11.42 6.31
CA LEU A 413 22.52 11.78 7.17
C LEU A 413 22.44 13.30 7.28
N TYR A 414 21.26 13.84 7.01
CA TYR A 414 20.95 15.24 7.28
C TYR A 414 20.39 15.43 8.69
N LYS A 415 19.82 14.35 9.25
CA LYS A 415 19.36 14.25 10.64
C LYS A 415 19.57 12.84 11.18
N PRO A 416 19.69 12.66 12.50
CA PRO A 416 19.61 11.34 13.11
C PRO A 416 18.33 10.63 12.71
N LEU A 417 18.41 9.31 12.52
CA LEU A 417 17.24 8.49 12.22
C LEU A 417 16.28 8.52 13.41
N PRO A 418 14.97 8.69 13.20
CA PRO A 418 14.00 8.62 14.29
C PRO A 418 13.97 7.22 14.91
N ARG A 419 13.59 7.10 16.18
CA ARG A 419 13.51 5.81 16.88
C ARG A 419 12.59 4.79 16.19
N ALA A 420 11.52 5.30 15.58
CA ALA A 420 10.53 4.58 14.80
C ALA A 420 9.91 5.58 13.82
N GLY A 421 9.38 5.10 12.70
CA GLY A 421 8.74 5.97 11.74
C GLY A 421 8.53 5.34 10.38
N LYS A 422 7.96 6.12 9.48
CA LYS A 422 7.74 5.73 8.09
C LYS A 422 8.50 6.67 7.17
N LEU A 423 9.48 6.14 6.44
CA LEU A 423 10.26 6.89 5.46
C LEU A 423 9.80 6.57 4.04
N LYS A 424 9.66 7.61 3.22
CA LYS A 424 9.42 7.51 1.78
C LYS A 424 10.76 7.56 1.05
N CYS A 425 11.05 6.57 0.20
CA CYS A 425 12.28 6.50 -0.57
C CYS A 425 12.00 6.83 -2.04
N GLU A 426 12.87 7.64 -2.62
CA GLU A 426 12.88 7.96 -4.04
C GLU A 426 14.25 7.57 -4.62
N ALA A 427 14.26 6.58 -5.51
CA ALA A 427 15.48 6.04 -6.11
C ALA A 427 15.60 6.46 -7.57
N VAL A 428 16.82 6.79 -8.01
CA VAL A 428 17.13 7.21 -9.38
C VAL A 428 18.45 6.61 -9.84
N VAL A 429 18.50 6.20 -11.11
CA VAL A 429 19.76 5.81 -11.76
C VAL A 429 20.56 7.08 -12.03
N ALA A 430 21.53 7.37 -11.18
CA ALA A 430 22.39 8.54 -11.33
C ALA A 430 23.29 8.42 -12.56
N ASP A 431 23.85 7.23 -12.79
CA ASP A 431 24.77 6.98 -13.89
C ASP A 431 25.00 5.50 -14.21
N VAL A 432 25.58 5.22 -15.37
CA VAL A 432 26.01 3.88 -15.80
C VAL A 432 27.42 3.96 -16.40
N LEU A 433 28.36 3.17 -15.88
CA LEU A 433 29.76 3.16 -16.29
C LEU A 433 30.16 1.83 -16.92
N ASP A 434 31.04 1.90 -17.92
CA ASP A 434 31.67 0.74 -18.52
C ASP A 434 33.04 0.50 -17.89
N LYS A 435 33.25 -0.66 -17.26
CA LYS A 435 34.54 -1.07 -16.70
C LYS A 435 35.28 -2.09 -17.56
N GLY A 436 34.81 -2.35 -18.77
CA GLY A 436 35.36 -3.33 -19.70
C GLY A 436 34.86 -4.74 -19.39
N SER A 437 35.24 -5.29 -18.23
CA SER A 437 34.78 -6.60 -17.79
C SER A 437 33.40 -6.61 -17.12
N GLY A 438 32.77 -5.44 -16.96
CA GLY A 438 31.47 -5.30 -16.31
C GLY A 438 30.89 -3.89 -16.41
N VAL A 439 29.65 -3.74 -15.97
CA VAL A 439 28.92 -2.47 -15.88
C VAL A 439 28.86 -2.04 -14.42
N VAL A 440 28.98 -0.73 -14.14
CA VAL A 440 28.64 -0.16 -12.84
C VAL A 440 27.38 0.68 -12.97
N ILE A 441 26.35 0.39 -12.18
CA ILE A 441 25.18 1.24 -12.03
C ILE A 441 25.34 2.05 -10.75
N ILE A 442 25.23 3.38 -10.87
CA ILE A 442 25.21 4.30 -9.73
C ILE A 442 23.75 4.65 -9.45
N MET A 443 23.28 4.28 -8.26
CA MET A 443 21.92 4.52 -7.80
C MET A 443 21.94 5.53 -6.66
N ASP A 444 21.24 6.65 -6.82
CA ASP A 444 20.97 7.58 -5.71
C ASP A 444 19.60 7.27 -5.12
N VAL A 445 19.51 7.21 -3.79
CA VAL A 445 18.26 7.00 -3.05
C VAL A 445 18.12 8.07 -1.98
N TYR A 446 17.03 8.82 -2.04
CA TYR A 446 16.69 9.88 -1.08
C TYR A 446 15.53 9.41 -0.21
N SER A 447 15.71 9.44 1.12
CA SER A 447 14.71 9.00 2.09
C SER A 447 14.16 10.18 2.87
N TYR A 448 12.83 10.31 2.90
CA TYR A 448 12.12 11.43 3.50
C TYR A 448 11.22 10.98 4.65
N SER A 449 11.21 11.74 5.73
CA SER A 449 10.16 11.70 6.74
C SER A 449 9.18 12.82 6.42
N GLU A 450 7.95 12.47 6.01
CA GLU A 450 7.00 13.42 5.43
C GLU A 450 7.60 14.20 4.24
N LYS A 451 7.98 15.47 4.45
CA LYS A 451 8.62 16.35 3.45
C LYS A 451 10.10 16.60 3.72
N GLU A 452 10.62 16.13 4.84
CA GLU A 452 11.97 16.40 5.28
C GLU A 452 12.94 15.30 4.82
N LEU A 453 14.06 15.70 4.20
CA LEU A 453 15.10 14.77 3.77
C LEU A 453 15.89 14.28 5.00
N ILE A 454 15.89 12.98 5.23
CA ILE A 454 16.59 12.36 6.36
C ILE A 454 17.95 11.83 5.93
N CYS A 455 18.01 11.09 4.82
CA CYS A 455 19.26 10.54 4.33
C CYS A 455 19.34 10.42 2.81
N HIS A 456 20.57 10.50 2.30
CA HIS A 456 20.95 10.20 0.92
C HIS A 456 21.86 8.99 0.91
N ASN A 457 21.50 7.96 0.15
CA ASN A 457 22.35 6.82 -0.13
C ASN A 457 22.81 6.86 -1.59
N GLN A 458 24.06 6.48 -1.85
CA GLN A 458 24.53 6.17 -3.19
C GLN A 458 25.12 4.77 -3.23
N PHE A 459 24.53 3.90 -4.05
CA PHE A 459 24.94 2.51 -4.25
C PHE A 459 25.69 2.38 -5.57
N SER A 460 26.82 1.68 -5.56
CA SER A 460 27.56 1.30 -6.77
C SER A 460 27.44 -0.21 -6.99
N LEU A 461 26.59 -0.61 -7.92
CA LEU A 461 26.31 -2.00 -8.25
C LEU A 461 27.15 -2.43 -9.46
N PHE A 462 28.03 -3.42 -9.30
CA PHE A 462 28.87 -3.95 -10.36
C PHE A 462 28.25 -5.23 -10.93
N LEU A 463 27.95 -5.22 -12.24
CA LEU A 463 27.45 -6.39 -12.97
C LEU A 463 28.61 -7.02 -13.75
N VAL A 464 29.02 -8.20 -13.30
CA VAL A 464 30.13 -8.94 -13.91
C VAL A 464 29.73 -9.46 -15.29
N GLY A 465 30.57 -9.23 -16.31
CA GLY A 465 30.43 -9.80 -17.65
C GLY A 465 29.60 -8.99 -18.65
N SER A 466 29.06 -7.84 -18.25
CA SER A 466 28.19 -7.00 -19.09
C SER A 466 28.85 -5.72 -19.64
N GLY A 467 30.18 -5.57 -19.52
CA GLY A 467 30.92 -4.40 -20.00
C GLY A 467 31.34 -4.47 -21.47
N GLY A 468 32.16 -3.52 -21.92
CA GLY A 468 32.75 -3.49 -23.27
C GLY A 468 31.87 -2.85 -24.34
N PHE A 469 30.88 -2.06 -23.94
CA PHE A 469 29.95 -1.35 -24.82
C PHE A 469 30.43 0.06 -25.20
N GLY A 470 31.62 0.48 -24.75
CA GLY A 470 32.25 1.76 -25.10
C GLY A 470 31.70 2.93 -24.30
N GLY A 471 31.11 2.69 -23.12
CA GLY A 471 30.62 3.73 -22.23
C GLY A 471 31.73 4.47 -21.48
N LYS A 472 31.36 5.55 -20.78
CA LYS A 472 32.31 6.28 -19.92
C LYS A 472 32.78 5.41 -18.75
N ARG A 473 34.05 5.54 -18.38
CA ARG A 473 34.68 4.76 -17.29
C ARG A 473 34.57 5.43 -15.92
N THR A 474 34.28 6.73 -15.89
CA THR A 474 34.21 7.57 -14.68
C THR A 474 32.97 8.46 -14.73
N SER A 475 32.56 8.97 -13.58
CA SER A 475 31.44 9.90 -13.45
C SER A 475 31.73 10.90 -12.34
N ASP A 476 31.37 12.16 -12.61
CA ASP A 476 31.36 13.29 -11.69
C ASP A 476 30.26 13.19 -10.62
N LYS A 477 29.25 12.33 -10.83
CA LYS A 477 28.18 12.08 -9.86
C LYS A 477 28.57 11.11 -8.74
N VAL A 478 29.68 10.37 -8.91
CA VAL A 478 30.12 9.37 -7.92
C VAL A 478 30.75 10.06 -6.72
N LYS A 479 30.26 9.73 -5.53
CA LYS A 479 30.92 10.12 -4.27
C LYS A 479 32.25 9.38 -4.17
N VAL A 480 33.34 10.13 -4.17
CA VAL A 480 34.70 9.60 -4.29
C VAL A 480 35.12 8.85 -3.03
N ALA A 481 35.60 7.61 -3.19
CA ALA A 481 36.32 6.85 -2.17
C ALA A 481 37.74 7.40 -2.01
N VAL A 482 38.25 7.51 -0.79
CA VAL A 482 39.52 8.21 -0.50
C VAL A 482 40.51 7.24 0.13
N ALA A 483 41.75 7.22 -0.37
CA ALA A 483 42.81 6.39 0.18
C ALA A 483 43.07 6.69 1.66
N ILE A 484 43.61 5.69 2.37
CA ILE A 484 44.06 5.89 3.75
C ILE A 484 45.33 6.77 3.78
N PRO A 485 45.58 7.50 4.88
CA PRO A 485 46.84 8.21 5.07
C PRO A 485 48.05 7.27 5.10
N ASN A 486 49.16 7.69 4.49
CA ASN A 486 50.41 6.91 4.47
C ASN A 486 51.20 7.07 5.79
N ARG A 487 50.60 6.63 6.90
CA ARG A 487 51.17 6.62 8.26
C ARG A 487 50.50 5.52 9.10
N PRO A 488 51.02 5.15 10.28
CA PRO A 488 50.33 4.22 11.18
C PRO A 488 48.93 4.72 11.60
N PRO A 489 47.96 3.81 11.83
CA PRO A 489 46.61 4.16 12.31
C PRO A 489 46.66 4.78 13.71
N ASP A 490 45.75 5.72 13.96
CA ASP A 490 45.57 6.34 15.28
C ASP A 490 44.85 5.41 16.25
N ALA A 491 43.98 4.54 15.73
CA ALA A 491 43.25 3.56 16.51
C ALA A 491 43.01 2.29 15.70
N VAL A 492 43.02 1.15 16.40
CA VAL A 492 42.73 -0.17 15.84
C VAL A 492 41.80 -0.90 16.79
N LEU A 493 40.62 -1.28 16.32
CA LEU A 493 39.62 -2.03 17.09
C LEU A 493 39.26 -3.33 16.39
N THR A 494 38.94 -4.36 17.17
CA THR A 494 38.67 -5.71 16.66
C THR A 494 37.29 -6.22 17.06
N ASP A 495 36.65 -6.94 16.13
CA ASP A 495 35.35 -7.58 16.30
C ASP A 495 35.38 -8.99 15.75
N THR A 496 35.19 -10.00 16.60
CA THR A 496 34.95 -11.36 16.12
C THR A 496 33.47 -11.52 15.76
N THR A 497 33.21 -11.79 14.48
CA THR A 497 31.85 -12.04 14.00
C THR A 497 31.36 -13.41 14.49
N SER A 498 30.05 -13.56 14.71
CA SER A 498 29.46 -14.87 15.01
C SER A 498 29.45 -15.76 13.75
N LEU A 499 29.46 -17.09 13.92
CA LEU A 499 29.13 -18.02 12.82
C LEU A 499 27.74 -17.76 12.24
N ASN A 500 26.82 -17.25 13.06
CA ASN A 500 25.45 -16.89 12.65
C ASN A 500 25.32 -15.43 12.18
N GLN A 501 26.42 -14.69 12.00
CA GLN A 501 26.35 -13.24 11.77
C GLN A 501 25.55 -12.89 10.50
N ALA A 502 25.79 -13.61 9.40
CA ALA A 502 25.06 -13.39 8.15
C ALA A 502 23.58 -13.79 8.28
N ALA A 503 23.29 -14.86 9.03
CA ALA A 503 21.93 -15.33 9.30
C ALA A 503 21.12 -14.34 10.14
N LEU A 504 21.78 -13.60 11.05
CA LEU A 504 21.16 -12.53 11.82
C LEU A 504 21.01 -11.25 10.98
N TYR A 505 22.08 -10.80 10.33
CA TYR A 505 22.09 -9.55 9.58
C TYR A 505 21.04 -9.52 8.46
N ARG A 506 20.87 -10.62 7.72
CA ARG A 506 19.89 -10.72 6.63
C ARG A 506 18.45 -10.41 7.06
N LEU A 507 18.10 -10.64 8.33
CA LEU A 507 16.77 -10.31 8.86
C LEU A 507 16.47 -8.80 8.80
N SER A 508 17.50 -7.96 8.71
CA SER A 508 17.36 -6.53 8.49
C SER A 508 16.78 -6.19 7.11
N GLY A 509 16.90 -7.08 6.11
CA GLY A 509 16.25 -6.89 4.82
C GLY A 509 16.96 -7.46 3.58
N ASP A 510 18.19 -7.97 3.70
CA ASP A 510 18.94 -8.53 2.57
C ASP A 510 18.87 -10.05 2.56
N TRP A 511 17.85 -10.57 1.86
CA TRP A 511 17.53 -11.99 1.81
C TRP A 511 18.33 -12.80 0.80
N ASN A 512 19.34 -12.22 0.14
CA ASN A 512 20.12 -12.90 -0.90
C ASN A 512 20.66 -14.27 -0.41
N PRO A 513 20.32 -15.39 -1.08
CA PRO A 513 20.73 -16.72 -0.66
C PRO A 513 22.25 -16.93 -0.56
N LEU A 514 23.04 -16.12 -1.29
CA LEU A 514 24.50 -16.09 -1.22
C LEU A 514 25.06 -16.06 0.21
N HIS A 515 24.32 -15.47 1.15
CA HIS A 515 24.76 -15.26 2.52
C HIS A 515 24.32 -16.35 3.51
N ILE A 516 23.61 -17.40 3.05
CA ILE A 516 23.12 -18.46 3.94
C ILE A 516 23.09 -19.85 3.31
N ASP A 517 22.86 -19.98 2.00
CA ASP A 517 22.76 -21.25 1.29
C ASP A 517 24.12 -21.62 0.65
N PRO A 518 24.78 -22.70 1.10
CA PRO A 518 26.05 -23.15 0.52
C PRO A 518 25.97 -23.46 -0.97
N ASN A 519 24.86 -24.02 -1.45
CA ASN A 519 24.71 -24.37 -2.87
C ASN A 519 24.69 -23.10 -3.74
N PHE A 520 23.96 -22.08 -3.28
CA PHE A 520 23.89 -20.81 -3.99
C PHE A 520 25.21 -20.04 -3.93
N ALA A 521 25.91 -20.07 -2.78
CA ALA A 521 27.23 -19.46 -2.65
C ALA A 521 28.25 -20.08 -3.63
N SER A 522 28.24 -21.42 -3.75
CA SER A 522 29.07 -22.14 -4.71
C SER A 522 28.78 -21.75 -6.16
N LEU A 523 27.50 -21.65 -6.54
CA LEU A 523 27.08 -21.17 -7.87
C LEU A 523 27.55 -19.74 -8.16
N ALA A 524 27.67 -18.90 -7.14
CA ALA A 524 28.17 -17.54 -7.23
C ALA A 524 29.71 -17.43 -7.17
N GLY A 525 30.43 -18.56 -7.07
CA GLY A 525 31.88 -18.62 -7.08
C GLY A 525 32.54 -18.49 -5.70
N PHE A 526 31.82 -18.78 -4.61
CA PHE A 526 32.35 -18.78 -3.25
C PHE A 526 32.29 -20.18 -2.63
N ASP A 527 33.34 -20.59 -1.93
CA ASP A 527 33.43 -21.93 -1.32
C ASP A 527 32.38 -22.17 -0.22
N LYS A 528 31.92 -21.09 0.42
CA LYS A 528 30.89 -21.11 1.47
C LYS A 528 30.19 -19.75 1.55
N PRO A 529 29.04 -19.64 2.23
CA PRO A 529 28.34 -18.38 2.37
C PRO A 529 29.21 -17.28 2.98
N ILE A 530 29.21 -16.11 2.35
CA ILE A 530 29.98 -14.93 2.79
C ILE A 530 29.10 -14.01 3.63
N LEU A 531 29.71 -13.21 4.48
CA LEU A 531 29.05 -12.12 5.20
C LEU A 531 28.72 -10.98 4.22
N HIS A 532 27.59 -10.30 4.43
CA HIS A 532 27.23 -9.12 3.64
C HIS A 532 28.29 -8.03 3.80
N GLY A 533 28.73 -7.40 2.70
CA GLY A 533 29.66 -6.26 2.79
C GLY A 533 29.10 -5.11 3.64
N LEU A 534 27.78 -4.88 3.56
CA LEU A 534 27.07 -3.90 4.38
C LEU A 534 27.00 -4.27 5.88
N CYS A 535 27.19 -5.54 6.24
CA CYS A 535 27.35 -5.95 7.63
C CYS A 535 28.74 -5.51 8.13
N THR A 536 29.81 -5.85 7.42
CA THR A 536 31.19 -5.39 7.71
C THR A 536 31.31 -3.87 7.76
N PHE A 537 30.56 -3.18 6.88
CA PHE A 537 30.43 -1.72 6.89
C PHE A 537 29.83 -1.19 8.19
N GLY A 538 28.76 -1.82 8.69
CA GLY A 538 28.13 -1.45 9.96
C GLY A 538 29.04 -1.70 11.16
N PHE A 539 29.78 -2.82 11.19
CA PHE A 539 30.80 -3.08 12.20
C PHE A 539 31.84 -1.95 12.25
N SER A 540 32.39 -1.61 11.08
CA SER A 540 33.43 -0.59 10.95
C SER A 540 32.92 0.80 11.38
N ALA A 541 31.72 1.16 10.94
CA ALA A 541 31.09 2.43 11.31
C ALA A 541 30.81 2.54 12.82
N ARG A 542 30.36 1.45 13.48
CA ARG A 542 30.18 1.44 14.94
C ARG A 542 31.50 1.71 15.65
N ARG A 543 32.60 1.09 15.23
CA ARG A 543 33.92 1.30 15.85
C ARG A 543 34.45 2.72 15.65
N VAL A 544 34.21 3.33 14.49
CA VAL A 544 34.52 4.76 14.29
C VAL A 544 33.71 5.65 15.20
N LEU A 545 32.39 5.41 15.32
CA LEU A 545 31.51 6.18 16.21
C LEU A 545 31.90 6.03 17.67
N GLN A 546 32.21 4.81 18.12
CA GLN A 546 32.66 4.56 19.47
C GLN A 546 33.96 5.30 19.77
N GLN A 547 34.94 5.19 18.87
CA GLN A 547 36.28 5.72 19.11
C GLN A 547 36.36 7.25 19.01
N PHE A 548 35.65 7.86 18.06
CA PHE A 548 35.82 9.29 17.73
C PHE A 548 34.57 10.14 17.97
N ALA A 549 33.42 9.51 18.24
CA ALA A 549 32.16 10.17 18.54
C ALA A 549 31.55 9.80 19.91
N ASP A 550 32.20 8.96 20.71
CA ASP A 550 31.64 8.46 21.98
C ASP A 550 30.23 7.84 21.81
N ASN A 551 29.99 7.18 20.67
CA ASN A 551 28.67 6.67 20.26
C ASN A 551 27.57 7.73 20.14
N ASP A 552 27.91 9.03 20.08
CA ASP A 552 26.97 10.09 19.77
C ASP A 552 26.59 10.07 18.28
N VAL A 553 25.39 9.56 18.00
CA VAL A 553 24.85 9.46 16.64
C VAL A 553 24.56 10.81 15.99
N SER A 554 24.38 11.88 16.78
CA SER A 554 24.17 13.23 16.25
C SER A 554 25.42 13.79 15.57
N ARG A 555 26.59 13.24 15.89
CA ARG A 555 27.85 13.60 15.25
C ARG A 555 28.08 12.88 13.94
N PHE A 556 27.29 11.86 13.58
CA PHE A 556 27.47 11.19 12.29
C PHE A 556 26.96 12.07 11.15
N LYS A 557 27.81 12.36 10.16
CA LYS A 557 27.39 13.09 8.95
C LYS A 557 27.33 12.19 7.74
N ALA A 558 28.42 11.52 7.40
CA ALA A 558 28.47 10.68 6.22
C ALA A 558 29.48 9.54 6.35
N ILE A 559 29.35 8.54 5.50
CA ILE A 559 30.29 7.43 5.37
C ILE A 559 30.41 7.04 3.90
N LYS A 560 31.63 6.70 3.46
CA LYS A 560 31.91 6.13 2.15
C LYS A 560 32.80 4.91 2.33
N ALA A 561 32.57 3.85 1.58
CA ALA A 561 33.43 2.66 1.59
C ALA A 561 33.45 1.96 0.23
N ARG A 562 34.57 1.29 -0.07
CA ARG A 562 34.70 0.32 -1.17
C ARG A 562 34.86 -1.09 -0.60
N PHE A 563 34.02 -2.01 -1.05
CA PHE A 563 34.12 -3.44 -0.74
C PHE A 563 35.17 -4.08 -1.64
N ALA A 564 36.18 -4.71 -1.04
CA ALA A 564 37.35 -5.21 -1.77
C ALA A 564 37.40 -6.75 -1.83
N LYS A 565 37.06 -7.42 -0.74
CA LYS A 565 37.16 -8.88 -0.60
C LYS A 565 36.05 -9.43 0.32
N PRO A 566 35.66 -10.71 0.17
CA PRO A 566 34.66 -11.33 1.02
C PRO A 566 35.15 -11.51 2.46
N VAL A 567 34.22 -11.50 3.41
CA VAL A 567 34.40 -11.91 4.80
C VAL A 567 33.58 -13.16 5.02
N TYR A 568 34.07 -14.10 5.82
CA TYR A 568 33.32 -15.28 6.24
C TYR A 568 32.84 -15.14 7.69
N PRO A 569 31.58 -15.47 8.01
CA PRO A 569 31.09 -15.48 9.40
C PRO A 569 31.99 -16.32 10.31
N GLY A 570 32.30 -15.80 11.50
CA GLY A 570 33.26 -16.38 12.44
C GLY A 570 34.65 -15.73 12.41
N GLN A 571 35.00 -15.01 11.33
CA GLN A 571 36.28 -14.31 11.23
C GLN A 571 36.32 -13.03 12.08
N THR A 572 37.54 -12.60 12.39
CA THR A 572 37.80 -11.39 13.18
C THR A 572 38.10 -10.22 12.27
N LEU A 573 37.27 -9.19 12.37
CA LEU A 573 37.44 -7.92 11.68
C LEU A 573 38.36 -7.03 12.51
N GLN A 574 39.37 -6.44 11.87
CA GLN A 574 40.21 -5.40 12.45
C GLN A 574 39.96 -4.09 11.68
N THR A 575 39.38 -3.10 12.36
CA THR A 575 39.11 -1.77 11.80
C THR A 575 40.24 -0.83 12.21
N GLU A 576 41.01 -0.38 11.23
CA GLU A 576 42.10 0.57 11.38
C GLU A 576 41.61 1.97 11.01
N MET A 577 41.92 2.97 11.82
CA MET A 577 41.33 4.30 11.71
C MET A 577 42.38 5.41 11.82
N TRP A 578 42.25 6.44 10.99
CA TRP A 578 43.08 7.63 10.97
C TRP A 578 42.23 8.88 11.02
N LYS A 579 42.49 9.76 11.99
CA LYS A 579 41.78 11.02 12.17
C LYS A 579 42.49 12.14 11.43
N GLU A 580 41.76 12.84 10.56
CA GLU A 580 42.17 14.08 9.91
C GLU A 580 41.06 15.12 10.08
N GLY A 581 41.20 15.98 11.09
CA GLY A 581 40.15 16.91 11.49
C GLY A 581 38.86 16.18 11.90
N ASN A 582 37.79 16.43 11.13
CA ASN A 582 36.48 15.81 11.33
C ASN A 582 36.25 14.57 10.46
N ARG A 583 37.19 14.22 9.59
CA ARG A 583 37.12 13.00 8.77
C ARG A 583 37.95 11.90 9.42
N ILE A 584 37.34 10.74 9.61
CA ILE A 584 38.02 9.53 10.06
C ILE A 584 38.15 8.62 8.85
N HIS A 585 39.36 8.52 8.29
CA HIS A 585 39.67 7.50 7.29
C HIS A 585 39.71 6.15 7.97
N PHE A 586 39.23 5.11 7.31
CA PHE A 586 39.33 3.76 7.84
C PHE A 586 39.54 2.71 6.76
N GLN A 587 40.06 1.58 7.18
CA GLN A 587 40.01 0.33 6.42
C GLN A 587 39.70 -0.82 7.37
N THR A 588 39.20 -1.92 6.81
CA THR A 588 38.87 -3.10 7.60
C THR A 588 39.54 -4.29 6.96
N LYS A 589 40.23 -5.08 7.78
CA LYS A 589 40.87 -6.33 7.35
C LYS A 589 40.38 -7.52 8.14
N VAL A 590 40.50 -8.70 7.55
CA VAL A 590 40.35 -9.98 8.27
C VAL A 590 41.66 -10.26 8.98
N GLN A 591 41.63 -10.35 10.31
CA GLN A 591 42.85 -10.49 11.12
C GLN A 591 43.59 -11.79 10.80
N GLU A 592 42.86 -12.86 10.53
CA GLU A 592 43.41 -14.20 10.28
C GLU A 592 44.18 -14.29 8.95
N THR A 593 43.78 -13.52 7.93
CA THR A 593 44.39 -13.59 6.58
C THR A 593 45.18 -12.34 6.21
N GLY A 594 44.97 -11.22 6.91
CA GLY A 594 45.50 -9.91 6.55
C GLY A 594 44.79 -9.25 5.36
N ASP A 595 43.74 -9.87 4.81
CA ASP A 595 43.04 -9.35 3.65
C ASP A 595 42.26 -8.08 3.97
N ILE A 596 42.49 -7.03 3.18
CA ILE A 596 41.69 -5.80 3.22
C ILE A 596 40.33 -6.08 2.57
N VAL A 597 39.25 -5.99 3.35
CA VAL A 597 37.87 -6.25 2.93
C VAL A 597 37.06 -4.98 2.73
N ILE A 598 37.39 -3.91 3.46
CA ILE A 598 36.93 -2.54 3.18
C ILE A 598 38.15 -1.67 2.96
N SER A 599 38.16 -0.97 1.82
CA SER A 599 39.25 -0.09 1.41
C SER A 599 38.73 1.31 1.06
N ASN A 600 39.64 2.28 1.03
CA ASN A 600 39.39 3.64 0.59
C ASN A 600 38.15 4.28 1.26
N ALA A 601 38.02 4.10 2.57
CA ALA A 601 36.81 4.43 3.30
C ALA A 601 37.02 5.59 4.28
N TYR A 602 35.94 6.30 4.57
CA TYR A 602 35.94 7.35 5.58
C TYR A 602 34.56 7.52 6.22
N VAL A 603 34.55 8.08 7.43
CA VAL A 603 33.38 8.64 8.10
C VAL A 603 33.63 10.13 8.33
N ASP A 604 32.69 10.96 7.92
CA ASP A 604 32.67 12.38 8.28
C ASP A 604 31.83 12.56 9.55
N LEU A 605 32.42 13.24 10.53
CA LEU A 605 31.74 13.61 11.78
C LEU A 605 31.42 15.12 11.79
N ALA A 606 30.34 15.48 12.47
CA ALA A 606 30.07 16.87 12.82
C ALA A 606 31.05 17.35 13.90
N PRO A 607 31.37 18.67 13.92
CA PRO A 607 32.17 19.27 14.99
C PRO A 607 31.53 19.02 16.35
N THR A 608 32.34 18.90 17.40
CA THR A 608 31.82 18.92 18.78
C THR A 608 31.22 20.30 19.05
N SER A 609 30.02 20.34 19.63
CA SER A 609 29.30 21.57 20.03
C SER A 609 29.98 22.26 21.23
N GLY A 610 31.24 22.64 21.05
CA GLY A 610 32.12 23.24 22.08
C GLY A 610 33.28 24.07 21.52
N THR A 611 33.40 24.23 20.20
CA THR A 611 34.27 25.27 19.61
C THR A 611 33.40 26.39 19.07
N SER A 612 32.99 27.28 19.98
CA SER A 612 32.56 28.63 19.62
C SER A 612 33.60 29.22 18.68
N ALA A 613 33.14 29.66 17.51
CA ALA A 613 33.90 30.48 16.60
C ALA A 613 34.59 31.60 17.39
N LYS A 614 35.89 31.81 17.12
CA LYS A 614 36.56 33.05 17.48
C LYS A 614 35.72 34.20 16.93
N THR A 615 35.34 35.12 17.82
CA THR A 615 34.69 36.38 17.49
C THR A 615 35.61 37.20 16.57
N PRO A 616 35.08 37.84 15.51
CA PRO A 616 35.86 38.71 14.62
C PRO A 616 36.16 40.07 15.28
N SER A 617 36.96 40.08 16.36
CA SER A 617 37.45 41.31 17.00
C SER A 617 38.94 41.31 17.39
N GLU A 618 39.73 40.31 16.98
CA GLU A 618 41.19 40.28 17.26
C GLU A 618 42.04 40.30 15.97
N LEU A 619 41.64 41.10 14.99
CA LEU A 619 42.44 41.39 13.78
C LEU A 619 42.76 42.87 13.59
N LEU A 620 42.66 43.68 14.65
CA LEU A 620 43.18 45.05 14.69
C LEU A 620 43.74 45.37 16.08
N THR A 621 45.00 44.97 16.31
CA THR A 621 46.09 45.76 16.93
C THR A 621 47.39 44.99 16.76
#